data_AF-A0A2M6YM18-F1
#
_entry.id   AF-A0A2M6YM18-F1
#
_cell.length_a   1.000
_cell.length_b   1.000
_cell.length_c   1.000
_cell.angle_alpha   90.00
_cell.angle_beta   90.00
_cell.angle_gamma   90.00
#
_symmetry.space_group_name_H-M   'P 1'
#
loop_
_entity.id
_entity.type
_entity.pdbx_description
1 polymer ?
#
loop_
_entity_poly.entity_id
_entity_poly.type
_entity_poly.pdbx_seq_one_letter_code
_entity_poly.pdbx_strand_id
1 'polypeptide(L)'
;AIWRQATHFNPVDLVCAVRDVNGRCFDLPRFRDPEAVFITRKSSQGKELKALELPGLWNGAMAYWNTIFVEVPRITFNPVKTVNDLLRPEHQGQ
;
A
#
# COMPACT_ATOMS: atom_id res chain seq x y z
N ALA A 1 -1.95 -19.35 -6.01
CA ALA A 1 -2.73 -20.15 -5.05
C ALA A 1 -2.85 -19.44 -3.71
N ILE A 2 -1.74 -19.02 -3.07
CA ILE A 2 -1.72 -18.29 -1.78
C ILE A 2 -2.60 -17.03 -1.74
N TRP A 3 -2.59 -16.20 -2.80
CA TRP A 3 -3.40 -14.97 -2.82
C TRP A 3 -4.90 -15.19 -2.73
N ARG A 4 -5.41 -16.35 -3.17
CA ARG A 4 -6.85 -16.69 -3.07
C ARG A 4 -7.28 -17.11 -1.67
N GLN A 5 -6.32 -17.38 -0.79
CA GLN A 5 -6.54 -17.75 0.61
C GLN A 5 -6.40 -16.55 1.55
N ALA A 6 -6.00 -15.38 1.04
CA ALA A 6 -5.91 -14.18 1.86
C ALA A 6 -7.30 -13.82 2.42
N THR A 7 -7.36 -13.64 3.73
CA THR A 7 -8.60 -13.30 4.46
C THR A 7 -8.74 -11.81 4.73
N HIS A 8 -7.63 -11.06 4.66
CA HIS A 8 -7.57 -9.63 4.96
C HIS A 8 -7.03 -8.84 3.76
N PHE A 9 -7.48 -7.60 3.64
CA PHE A 9 -7.00 -6.64 2.66
C PHE A 9 -6.36 -5.46 3.38
N ASN A 10 -5.20 -5.01 2.91
CA ASN A 10 -4.54 -3.82 3.45
C ASN A 10 -4.96 -2.59 2.63
N PRO A 11 -5.66 -1.60 3.21
CA PRO A 11 -6.03 -0.35 2.54
C PRO A 11 -4.86 0.62 2.33
N VAL A 12 -3.66 0.27 2.82
CA VAL A 12 -2.46 1.13 2.85
C VAL A 12 -2.58 2.27 3.87
N ASP A 13 -3.43 2.07 4.88
CA ASP A 13 -3.48 2.94 6.07
C ASP A 13 -2.36 2.53 7.02
N LEU A 14 -1.24 3.25 6.97
CA LEU A 14 -0.01 2.91 7.68
C LEU A 14 0.42 4.02 8.65
N VAL A 15 0.69 3.63 9.89
CA VAL A 15 1.37 4.47 10.88
C VAL A 15 2.78 3.92 11.05
N CYS A 16 3.79 4.73 10.76
CA CYS A 16 5.20 4.31 10.77
C CYS A 16 6.00 5.06 11.83
N ALA A 17 6.64 4.33 12.74
CA ALA A 17 7.67 4.88 13.61
C ALA A 17 8.97 5.02 12.82
N VAL A 18 9.33 6.25 12.43
CA VAL A 18 10.54 6.54 11.64
C VAL A 18 11.74 6.93 12.49
N ARG A 19 11.58 6.92 13.82
CA ARG A 19 12.61 7.25 14.80
C ARG A 19 12.62 6.22 15.93
N ASP A 20 13.80 6.04 16.51
CA ASP A 20 13.97 5.21 17.70
C ASP A 20 13.45 5.90 18.97
N VAL A 21 13.53 5.19 20.11
CA VAL A 21 13.10 5.69 21.42
C VAL A 21 13.88 6.91 21.91
N ASN A 22 15.04 7.19 21.32
CA ASN A 22 15.87 8.37 21.60
C ASN A 22 15.66 9.49 20.57
N GLY A 23 14.72 9.35 19.64
CA GLY A 23 14.41 10.32 18.59
C GLY A 23 15.32 10.28 17.36
N ARG A 24 16.26 9.32 17.27
CA ARG A 24 17.17 9.19 16.12
C ARG A 24 16.44 8.58 14.93
N CYS A 25 16.63 9.15 13.75
CA CYS A 25 16.01 8.61 12.53
C CYS A 25 16.58 7.24 12.17
N PHE A 26 15.72 6.34 11.70
CA PHE A 26 16.15 5.09 11.08
C PHE A 26 16.65 5.32 9.64
N ASP A 27 17.59 4.49 9.20
CA ASP A 27 17.99 4.37 7.79
C ASP A 27 16.96 3.49 7.04
N LEU A 28 15.85 4.11 6.62
CA LEU A 28 14.69 3.43 6.02
C LEU A 28 15.02 2.53 4.80
N PRO A 29 15.98 2.86 3.93
CA PRO A 29 16.46 1.95 2.88
C PRO A 29 16.91 0.56 3.35
N ARG A 30 17.27 0.39 4.63
CA ARG A 30 17.60 -0.93 5.21
C ARG A 30 16.37 -1.79 5.52
N PHE A 31 15.18 -1.18 5.53
CA PHE A 31 13.91 -1.83 5.87
C PHE A 31 13.05 -2.08 4.61
N ARG A 32 13.73 -2.36 3.50
CA ARG A 32 13.12 -2.85 2.26
C ARG A 32 13.92 -4.03 1.75
N ASP A 33 13.24 -4.94 1.06
CA ASP A 33 13.87 -6.01 0.31
C ASP A 33 14.21 -5.52 -1.11
N PRO A 34 15.49 -5.38 -1.48
CA PRO A 34 15.88 -4.90 -2.81
C PRO A 34 15.53 -5.88 -3.93
N GLU A 35 15.30 -7.16 -3.63
CA GLU A 35 14.97 -8.21 -4.60
C GLU A 35 13.46 -8.32 -4.84
N ALA A 36 12.63 -7.81 -3.92
CA ALA A 36 11.17 -7.81 -4.00
C ALA A 36 10.62 -6.74 -4.97
N VAL A 37 11.04 -6.80 -6.24
CA VAL A 37 10.56 -5.93 -7.32
C VAL A 37 9.41 -6.57 -8.09
N PHE A 38 8.53 -5.76 -8.67
CA PHE A 38 7.52 -6.25 -9.60
C PHE A 38 7.39 -5.35 -10.84
N ILE A 39 7.04 -5.98 -11.95
CA ILE A 39 6.83 -5.30 -13.24
C ILE A 39 5.33 -5.09 -13.43
N THR A 40 4.91 -3.84 -13.50
CA THR A 40 3.55 -3.46 -13.84
C THR A 40 3.43 -3.20 -15.32
N ARG A 41 2.24 -3.48 -15.86
CA ARG A 41 1.85 -3.03 -17.20
C ARG A 41 0.99 -1.79 -17.03
N LYS A 42 1.35 -0.73 -17.73
CA LYS A 42 0.60 0.53 -17.76
C LYS A 42 0.38 0.90 -19.22
N SER A 43 -0.60 1.77 -19.46
CA SER A 43 -0.79 2.41 -20.76
C SER A 43 -0.59 3.91 -20.59
N SER A 44 0.23 4.54 -21.43
CA SER A 44 0.35 5.99 -21.47
C SER A 44 0.30 6.47 -22.91
N GLN A 45 -0.58 7.43 -23.19
CA GLN A 45 -0.79 7.99 -24.53
C GLN A 45 -1.04 6.92 -25.60
N GLY A 46 -1.84 5.90 -25.26
CA GLY A 46 -2.16 4.78 -26.17
C GLY A 46 -1.03 3.77 -26.40
N LYS A 47 0.10 3.90 -25.69
CA LYS A 47 1.21 2.93 -25.75
C LYS A 47 1.26 2.09 -24.48
N GLU A 48 1.34 0.78 -24.67
CA GLU A 48 1.66 -0.18 -23.61
C GLU A 48 3.10 0.02 -23.14
N LEU A 49 3.29 0.12 -21.83
CA LEU A 49 4.59 0.23 -21.20
C LEU A 49 4.71 -0.73 -20.03
N LYS A 50 5.93 -1.23 -19.83
CA LYS A 50 6.31 -1.97 -18.63
C LYS A 50 7.01 -0.99 -17.70
N ALA A 51 6.55 -0.91 -16.45
CA ALA A 51 7.19 -0.12 -15.41
C ALA A 51 7.73 -1.05 -14.33
N LEU A 52 8.98 -0.84 -13.95
CA LEU A 52 9.58 -1.49 -12.79
C LEU A 52 9.21 -0.66 -11.55
N GLU A 53 8.47 -1.25 -10.63
CA GLU A 53 8.17 -0.62 -9.34
C GLU A 53 9.34 -0.89 -8.39
N LEU A 54 9.98 0.19 -7.91
CA LEU A 54 11.15 0.10 -7.05
C LEU A 54 10.77 -0.32 -5.63
N PRO A 55 11.61 -1.08 -4.91
CA PRO A 55 11.34 -1.50 -3.55
C PRO A 55 11.10 -0.32 -2.60
N GLY A 56 10.03 -0.40 -1.82
CA GLY A 56 9.68 0.62 -0.86
C GLY A 56 8.72 0.12 0.22
N LEU A 57 8.28 1.08 1.02
CA LEU A 57 7.16 0.87 1.93
C LEU A 57 5.93 0.43 1.11
N TRP A 58 5.06 -0.38 1.69
CA TRP A 58 3.73 -0.78 1.19
C TRP A 58 3.63 -1.53 -0.14
N ASN A 59 4.60 -1.43 -1.05
CA ASN A 59 4.54 -2.03 -2.38
C ASN A 59 5.06 -3.48 -2.43
N GLY A 60 4.87 -4.23 -1.34
CA GLY A 60 5.29 -5.63 -1.23
C GLY A 60 6.78 -5.84 -0.96
N ALA A 61 7.59 -4.77 -0.97
CA ALA A 61 9.01 -4.83 -0.67
C ALA A 61 9.37 -4.34 0.75
N MET A 62 8.38 -4.10 1.60
CA MET A 62 8.58 -3.75 3.01
C MET A 62 9.16 -4.96 3.76
N ALA A 63 10.33 -4.81 4.40
CA ALA A 63 11.02 -5.92 5.06
C ALA A 63 11.66 -5.48 6.40
N TYR A 64 11.79 -6.41 7.35
CA TYR A 64 12.44 -6.21 8.65
C TYR A 64 11.79 -5.14 9.57
N TRP A 65 10.52 -4.79 9.32
CA TRP A 65 9.74 -3.96 10.24
C TRP A 65 9.15 -4.81 11.35
N ASN A 66 9.10 -4.25 12.57
CA ASN A 66 8.20 -4.76 13.60
C ASN A 66 6.78 -4.28 13.26
N THR A 67 5.95 -5.18 12.76
CA THR A 67 4.62 -4.85 12.24
C THR A 67 3.53 -5.41 13.14
N ILE A 68 2.53 -4.57 13.43
CA ILE A 68 1.30 -4.97 14.10
C ILE A 68 0.16 -4.72 13.11
N PHE A 69 -0.67 -5.73 12.87
CA PHE A 69 -1.87 -5.61 12.06
C PHE A 69 -3.07 -5.33 12.97
N VAL A 70 -3.85 -4.32 12.60
CA VAL A 70 -5.06 -3.93 13.33
C VAL A 70 -6.23 -4.02 12.37
N GLU A 71 -7.22 -4.83 12.69
CA GLU A 71 -8.48 -4.86 11.95
C GLU A 71 -9.30 -3.61 12.31
N VAL A 72 -9.82 -2.95 11.29
CA VAL A 72 -10.61 -1.72 11.45
C VAL A 72 -11.99 -1.89 10.82
N PRO A 73 -13.02 -1.19 11.30
CA PRO A 73 -14.35 -1.25 10.71
C PRO A 73 -14.31 -0.84 9.24
N ARG A 74 -15.06 -1.55 8.38
CA ARG A 74 -15.07 -1.30 6.92
C ARG A 74 -15.34 0.17 6.54
N ILE A 75 -16.12 0.89 7.35
CA ILE A 75 -16.46 2.31 7.11
C ILE A 75 -15.25 3.24 7.11
N THR A 76 -14.10 2.83 7.68
CA THR A 76 -12.88 3.65 7.65
C THR A 76 -12.22 3.67 6.27
N PHE A 77 -12.63 2.77 5.36
CA PHE A 77 -12.04 2.65 4.03
C PHE A 77 -13.10 2.79 2.92
N ASN A 78 -13.22 3.98 2.35
CA ASN A 78 -14.13 4.30 1.23
C ASN A 78 -13.33 4.70 -0.02
N PRO A 79 -12.74 3.74 -0.76
CA PRO A 79 -11.88 4.05 -1.90
C PRO A 79 -12.69 4.43 -3.15
N VAL A 80 -12.28 5.47 -3.89
CA VAL A 80 -12.87 5.82 -5.19
C VAL A 80 -11.95 5.34 -6.31
N LYS A 81 -12.35 4.32 -7.06
CA LYS A 81 -11.57 3.72 -8.17
C LYS A 81 -12.15 4.07 -9.54
N THR A 82 -13.45 4.29 -9.63
CA THR A 82 -14.19 4.69 -10.83
C THR A 82 -15.02 5.93 -10.54
N VAL A 83 -15.50 6.62 -11.57
CA VAL A 83 -16.37 7.80 -11.37
C VAL A 83 -17.66 7.43 -10.64
N ASN A 84 -18.22 6.25 -10.91
CA ASN A 84 -19.45 5.78 -10.27
C ASN A 84 -19.28 5.50 -8.77
N ASP A 85 -18.05 5.27 -8.31
CA ASP A 85 -17.79 5.08 -6.89
C ASP A 85 -18.15 6.30 -6.06
N LEU A 86 -18.11 7.50 -6.65
CA LEU A 86 -18.52 8.75 -6.02
C LEU A 86 -20.02 8.82 -5.75
N LEU A 87 -20.86 8.06 -6.47
CA LEU A 87 -22.31 8.06 -6.27
C LEU A 87 -22.74 7.34 -4.98
N ARG A 88 -21.81 6.64 -4.32
CA ARG A 88 -22.12 5.96 -3.06
C ARG A 88 -22.40 6.98 -1.93
N PRO A 89 -23.31 6.66 -0.99
CA PRO A 89 -23.72 7.59 0.06
C PRO A 89 -22.57 8.16 0.89
N GLU A 90 -21.50 7.39 1.08
CA GLU A 90 -20.30 7.81 1.84
C GLU A 90 -19.55 8.98 1.19
N HIS A 91 -19.82 9.26 -0.10
CA HIS A 91 -19.18 10.32 -0.89
C HIS A 91 -20.15 11.41 -1.36
N GLN A 92 -21.46 11.20 -1.16
CA GLN A 92 -22.48 12.21 -1.40
C GLN A 92 -22.58 13.05 -0.13
N GLY A 93 -21.91 14.21 -0.10
CA GLY A 93 -22.04 15.16 1.01
C GLY A 93 -23.50 15.37 1.37
N GLN A 94 -23.81 15.42 2.67
CA GLN A 94 -25.17 15.71 3.14
C GLN A 94 -25.66 17.06 2.64
#